data_AF-A0A6M5YIV7-F1
#
_entry.id   AF-A0A6M5YIV7-F1
#
_cell.length_a   1.000
_cell.length_b   1.000
_cell.length_c   1.000
_cell.angle_alpha   90.00
_cell.angle_beta   90.00
_cell.angle_gamma   90.00
#
_symmetry.space_group_name_H-M   'P 1'
#
loop_
_entity.id
_entity.type
_entity.pdbx_description
1 polymer ?
#
loop_
_entity_poly.entity_id
_entity_poly.type
_entity_poly.pdbx_seq_one_letter_code
_entity_poly.pdbx_strand_id
1 'polypeptide(L)'
;MRTVLLIAALGLGVGCAKRTAKNAPPARDEGAKAQPPAASVKDKKDTTADETNLLTDLRFHKEAPADGSSIGQRPSVAPATQDERSAPAASGQPSPPVPDVAPPPRAVSRQPNPVPARPPAIAPDGGAPVRAAKIAVTTADMLEVWVFIEHRSGASGTMPTQSEIHQALTKGSSPAADRVKDGTLALTGATVRESVWAYETRARTDGGLVASQKGVETLSAAELKTRLGK
;
A
#
# COMPACT_ATOMS: atom_id res chain seq x y z
N MET A 1 33.92 13.71 -3.58
CA MET A 1 34.05 13.66 -5.06
C MET A 1 34.09 12.19 -5.47
N ARG A 2 33.48 11.84 -6.62
CA ARG A 2 33.39 10.51 -7.27
C ARG A 2 32.15 9.70 -6.84
N THR A 3 31.31 9.13 -7.70
CA THR A 3 31.19 9.11 -9.17
C THR A 3 29.71 8.83 -9.47
N VAL A 4 29.07 9.69 -10.26
CA VAL A 4 27.72 9.50 -10.80
C VAL A 4 27.86 8.56 -12.00
N LEU A 5 27.21 7.40 -11.96
CA LEU A 5 27.12 6.51 -13.13
C LEU A 5 25.69 6.57 -13.67
N LEU A 6 25.59 7.33 -14.76
CA LEU A 6 24.46 7.42 -15.69
C LEU A 6 24.33 6.10 -16.43
N ILE A 7 23.17 5.44 -16.35
CA ILE A 7 22.73 4.50 -17.37
C ILE A 7 21.38 4.98 -17.86
N ALA A 8 21.41 5.54 -19.06
CA ALA A 8 20.24 5.81 -19.87
C ALA A 8 19.92 4.59 -20.74
N ALA A 9 18.63 4.42 -21.00
CA ALA A 9 18.05 4.18 -22.32
C ALA A 9 17.35 2.83 -22.60
N LEU A 10 16.14 3.02 -23.15
CA LEU A 10 15.37 2.20 -24.09
C LEU A 10 14.43 1.10 -23.57
N GLY A 11 13.13 1.35 -23.78
CA GLY A 11 12.05 0.38 -23.77
C GLY A 11 10.71 1.00 -24.17
N LEU A 12 10.59 1.47 -25.42
CA LEU A 12 9.33 1.88 -26.05
C LEU A 12 8.35 0.69 -26.09
N GLY A 13 7.16 0.87 -25.52
CA GLY A 13 6.06 -0.08 -25.59
C GLY A 13 4.71 0.63 -25.64
N VAL A 14 4.40 1.24 -26.79
CA VAL A 14 3.08 1.79 -27.12
C VAL A 14 2.13 0.62 -27.41
N GLY A 15 1.18 0.37 -26.50
CA GLY A 15 0.11 -0.60 -26.69
C GLY A 15 -1.27 0.04 -26.52
N CYS A 16 -1.77 0.70 -27.56
CA CYS A 16 -3.17 1.15 -27.63
C CYS A 16 -4.12 -0.03 -27.84
N ALA A 17 -4.80 -0.49 -26.78
CA ALA A 17 -5.95 -1.40 -26.92
C ALA A 17 -7.26 -0.58 -26.88
N LYS A 18 -7.75 -0.28 -28.08
CA LYS A 18 -9.06 0.30 -28.37
C LYS A 18 -10.13 -0.80 -28.23
N ARG A 19 -11.01 -0.71 -27.23
CA ARG A 19 -12.29 -1.46 -27.22
C ARG A 19 -13.47 -0.51 -27.12
N THR A 20 -14.10 -0.31 -28.27
CA THR A 20 -15.45 0.21 -28.48
C THR A 20 -16.47 -0.93 -28.33
N ALA A 21 -17.43 -0.78 -27.42
CA ALA A 21 -18.81 -1.31 -27.44
C ALA A 21 -19.46 -0.86 -26.11
N LYS A 22 -20.41 0.07 -26.01
CA LYS A 22 -21.77 0.17 -26.60
C LYS A 22 -22.62 -1.06 -26.30
N ASN A 23 -23.35 -1.01 -25.17
CA ASN A 23 -24.69 -1.60 -24.87
C ASN A 23 -24.97 -1.34 -23.38
N ALA A 24 -25.87 -0.43 -23.01
CA ALA A 24 -27.34 -0.53 -22.92
C ALA A 24 -27.77 -0.66 -21.44
N PRO A 25 -28.76 0.14 -20.96
CA PRO A 25 -29.12 0.25 -19.54
C PRO A 25 -29.93 -0.94 -18.98
N PRO A 26 -30.02 -1.10 -17.64
CA PRO A 26 -30.62 -2.27 -17.00
C PRO A 26 -32.15 -2.22 -16.96
N ALA A 27 -32.78 -3.36 -17.27
CA ALA A 27 -34.17 -3.63 -16.93
C ALA A 27 -34.25 -4.34 -15.57
N ARG A 28 -35.10 -3.80 -14.69
CA ARG A 28 -35.69 -4.49 -13.53
C ARG A 28 -36.51 -5.70 -14.01
N ASP A 29 -36.49 -6.79 -13.25
CA ASP A 29 -37.70 -7.55 -12.94
C ASP A 29 -37.53 -8.34 -11.64
N GLU A 30 -38.55 -8.23 -10.77
CA GLU A 30 -38.78 -9.04 -9.58
C GLU A 30 -39.17 -10.47 -9.98
N GLY A 31 -38.81 -11.49 -9.18
CA GLY A 31 -39.49 -12.78 -9.33
C GLY A 31 -38.80 -13.97 -8.69
N ALA A 32 -39.33 -14.38 -7.54
CA ALA A 32 -38.96 -15.58 -6.80
C ALA A 32 -39.07 -16.89 -7.60
N LYS A 33 -38.18 -17.85 -7.35
CA LYS A 33 -38.48 -19.16 -6.71
C LYS A 33 -37.29 -20.11 -6.74
N ALA A 34 -37.17 -20.85 -5.65
CA ALA A 34 -36.23 -21.95 -5.44
C ALA A 34 -36.51 -23.15 -6.35
N GLN A 35 -35.46 -23.78 -6.88
CA GLN A 35 -35.33 -25.24 -6.98
C GLN A 35 -33.89 -25.65 -7.35
N PRO A 36 -33.23 -26.58 -6.62
CA PRO A 36 -32.02 -27.24 -7.08
C PRO A 36 -32.39 -28.48 -7.92
N PRO A 37 -31.58 -28.84 -8.93
CA PRO A 37 -31.07 -30.22 -8.92
C PRO A 37 -29.64 -30.41 -9.45
N ALA A 38 -28.96 -31.33 -8.77
CA ALA A 38 -28.11 -32.42 -9.27
C ALA A 38 -27.22 -32.24 -10.52
N ALA A 39 -25.92 -32.41 -10.26
CA ALA A 39 -24.96 -33.24 -10.97
C ALA A 39 -25.06 -33.34 -12.51
N SER A 40 -24.04 -32.79 -13.17
CA SER A 40 -23.49 -33.40 -14.38
C SER A 40 -21.99 -33.18 -14.42
N VAL A 41 -21.30 -34.31 -14.23
CA VAL A 41 -19.90 -34.55 -14.57
C VAL A 41 -19.71 -34.22 -16.05
N LYS A 42 -18.72 -33.38 -16.36
CA LYS A 42 -18.07 -33.39 -17.66
C LYS A 42 -16.58 -33.12 -17.47
N ASP A 43 -15.85 -34.22 -17.42
CA ASP A 43 -14.45 -34.31 -17.80
C ASP A 43 -14.17 -33.44 -19.03
N LYS A 44 -13.29 -32.44 -18.86
CA LYS A 44 -12.47 -31.96 -19.96
C LYS A 44 -11.07 -31.65 -19.48
N LYS A 45 -10.28 -32.71 -19.64
CA LYS A 45 -8.84 -32.80 -19.80
C LYS A 45 -8.27 -31.73 -20.75
N ASP A 46 -6.99 -31.47 -20.53
CA ASP A 46 -6.01 -30.63 -21.23
C ASP A 46 -5.77 -29.23 -20.65
N THR A 47 -4.80 -29.11 -19.73
CA THR A 47 -3.35 -28.94 -19.98
C THR A 47 -3.07 -27.57 -20.57
N THR A 48 -2.62 -26.62 -19.75
CA THR A 48 -1.41 -25.80 -19.96
C THR A 48 -1.15 -25.08 -18.65
N ALA A 49 -0.44 -25.79 -17.76
CA ALA A 49 0.33 -25.15 -16.71
C ALA A 49 1.52 -24.48 -17.41
N ASP A 50 1.42 -23.18 -17.65
CA ASP A 50 2.59 -22.33 -17.86
C ASP A 50 3.16 -22.02 -16.47
N GLU A 51 3.60 -23.09 -15.79
CA GLU A 51 4.45 -23.01 -14.63
C GLU A 51 5.86 -22.93 -15.21
N THR A 52 6.37 -21.70 -15.35
CA THR A 52 7.80 -21.44 -15.51
C THR A 52 8.54 -21.96 -14.29
N ASN A 53 8.73 -23.27 -14.26
CA ASN A 53 9.56 -23.99 -13.34
C ASN A 53 11.03 -23.70 -13.70
N LEU A 54 11.55 -22.60 -13.15
CA LEU A 54 12.94 -22.17 -13.28
C LEU A 54 13.93 -23.15 -12.63
N LEU A 55 13.46 -24.23 -12.00
CA LEU A 55 14.28 -25.21 -11.31
C LEU A 55 14.77 -26.35 -12.22
N THR A 56 14.30 -26.41 -13.48
CA THR A 56 14.62 -27.49 -14.41
C THR A 56 15.31 -27.01 -15.70
N ASP A 57 15.79 -25.77 -15.77
CA ASP A 57 16.50 -25.28 -16.95
C ASP A 57 17.88 -25.97 -17.06
N LEU A 58 17.98 -26.91 -18.02
CA LEU A 58 19.18 -27.67 -18.34
C LEU A 58 20.40 -26.82 -18.73
N ARG A 59 20.27 -25.49 -18.90
CA ARG A 59 21.41 -24.59 -19.10
C ARG A 59 22.33 -24.45 -17.89
N PHE A 60 21.87 -24.83 -16.69
CA PHE A 60 22.73 -24.85 -15.49
C PHE A 60 23.43 -26.19 -15.24
N HIS A 61 23.21 -27.19 -16.10
CA HIS A 61 23.83 -28.52 -15.99
C HIS A 61 24.88 -28.78 -17.07
N LYS A 62 25.80 -27.84 -17.31
CA LYS A 62 27.02 -28.16 -18.05
C LYS A 62 28.13 -27.16 -17.76
N GLU A 63 28.97 -27.48 -16.79
CA GLU A 63 30.41 -27.66 -16.96
C GLU A 63 31.06 -27.87 -15.58
N ALA A 64 31.57 -29.06 -15.37
CA ALA A 64 32.52 -29.33 -14.31
C ALA A 64 33.90 -28.86 -14.78
N PRO A 65 34.61 -28.00 -14.03
CA PRO A 65 36.05 -28.05 -14.00
C PRO A 65 36.46 -29.09 -12.95
N ALA A 66 37.12 -30.14 -13.46
CA ALA A 66 37.90 -31.06 -12.67
C ALA A 66 39.03 -30.34 -11.92
N ASP A 67 39.39 -30.95 -10.79
CA ASP A 67 40.67 -30.83 -10.09
C ASP A 67 41.13 -29.46 -9.59
N GLY A 68 41.14 -29.32 -8.26
CA GLY A 68 41.78 -28.19 -7.61
C GLY A 68 41.56 -28.17 -6.10
N SER A 69 42.22 -29.08 -5.39
CA SER A 69 42.42 -29.03 -3.94
C SER A 69 42.59 -27.60 -3.38
N SER A 70 41.72 -27.20 -2.47
CA SER A 70 42.12 -26.41 -1.31
C SER A 70 41.20 -26.69 -0.13
N ILE A 71 41.70 -27.63 0.67
CA ILE A 71 41.31 -27.92 2.03
C ILE A 71 41.50 -26.66 2.88
N GLY A 72 40.48 -26.34 3.69
CA GLY A 72 40.68 -25.75 5.00
C GLY A 72 40.69 -24.22 5.09
N GLN A 73 39.52 -23.63 5.35
CA GLN A 73 39.34 -22.72 6.48
C GLN A 73 37.85 -22.47 6.72
N ARG A 74 37.29 -23.32 7.59
CA ARG A 74 36.03 -23.08 8.28
C ARG A 74 36.39 -22.20 9.49
N PRO A 75 35.99 -20.92 9.59
CA PRO A 75 36.02 -20.24 10.86
C PRO A 75 34.96 -20.90 11.76
N SER A 76 35.41 -21.83 12.60
CA SER A 76 34.72 -22.20 13.84
C SER A 76 34.66 -20.96 14.73
N VAL A 77 33.58 -20.19 14.62
CA VAL A 77 33.21 -19.23 15.65
C VAL A 77 32.51 -20.02 16.75
N ALA A 78 33.18 -20.10 17.89
CA ALA A 78 32.75 -20.81 19.08
C ALA A 78 31.39 -20.30 19.60
N PRO A 79 30.57 -21.15 20.23
CA PRO A 79 29.46 -20.69 21.05
C PRO A 79 30.05 -20.01 22.30
N ALA A 80 29.94 -18.69 22.37
CA ALA A 80 30.29 -17.96 23.58
C ALA A 80 29.34 -18.38 24.70
N THR A 81 29.94 -18.99 25.71
CA THR A 81 29.40 -19.38 27.00
C THR A 81 28.79 -18.17 27.73
N GLN A 82 27.72 -18.44 28.47
CA GLN A 82 27.07 -17.53 29.41
C GLN A 82 28.09 -16.88 30.35
N ASP A 83 27.99 -15.56 30.52
CA ASP A 83 28.41 -14.90 31.76
C ASP A 83 27.14 -14.36 32.44
N GLU A 84 26.77 -15.06 33.49
CA GLU A 84 25.88 -14.64 34.55
C GLU A 84 26.45 -13.38 35.22
N ARG A 85 25.58 -12.56 35.84
CA ARG A 85 25.93 -11.60 36.90
C ARG A 85 26.27 -10.17 36.46
N SER A 86 25.23 -9.33 36.39
CA SER A 86 25.25 -7.99 36.98
C SER A 86 23.84 -7.44 37.15
N ALA A 87 23.24 -7.70 38.31
CA ALA A 87 22.34 -6.73 38.93
C ALA A 87 23.23 -5.71 39.66
N PRO A 88 22.97 -4.41 39.46
CA PRO A 88 22.78 -3.58 40.65
C PRO A 88 21.61 -2.60 40.53
N ALA A 89 20.97 -2.45 41.69
CA ALA A 89 20.46 -1.20 42.25
C ALA A 89 19.39 -0.43 41.47
N ALA A 90 18.18 -0.54 42.02
CA ALA A 90 17.30 0.58 42.28
C ALA A 90 18.05 1.93 42.41
N SER A 91 17.69 2.88 41.55
CA SER A 91 17.81 4.30 41.85
C SER A 91 16.55 4.95 41.32
N GLY A 92 15.66 5.26 42.27
CA GLY A 92 14.44 6.00 42.03
C GLY A 92 14.77 7.33 41.35
N GLN A 93 14.24 7.51 40.16
CA GLN A 93 14.16 8.82 39.56
C GLN A 93 12.89 9.49 40.13
N PRO A 94 13.00 10.58 40.90
CA PRO A 94 11.83 11.32 41.35
C PRO A 94 11.07 11.81 40.14
N SER A 95 9.76 11.53 40.12
CA SER A 95 8.83 12.06 39.14
C SER A 95 8.95 13.59 39.11
N PRO A 96 9.06 14.23 37.93
CA PRO A 96 8.96 15.68 37.85
C PRO A 96 7.57 16.12 38.36
N PRO A 97 7.47 17.27 39.06
CA PRO A 97 6.19 17.80 39.49
C PRO A 97 5.29 18.03 38.27
N VAL A 98 4.10 17.46 38.33
CA VAL A 98 2.99 17.75 37.42
C VAL A 98 2.75 19.27 37.48
N PRO A 99 2.91 20.03 36.37
CA PRO A 99 2.44 21.40 36.35
C PRO A 99 0.91 21.40 36.48
N ASP A 100 0.48 22.27 37.40
CA ASP A 100 -0.88 22.60 37.78
C ASP A 100 -1.82 22.70 36.58
N VAL A 101 -2.97 22.02 36.70
CA VAL A 101 -4.06 22.00 35.72
C VAL A 101 -4.61 23.41 35.56
N ALA A 102 -4.28 24.06 34.44
CA ALA A 102 -4.93 25.30 34.05
C ALA A 102 -6.45 25.08 33.94
N PRO A 103 -7.29 25.97 34.51
CA PRO A 103 -8.74 25.85 34.46
C PRO A 103 -9.25 25.89 33.00
N PRO A 104 -10.37 25.21 32.69
CA PRO A 104 -10.92 25.19 31.35
C PRO A 104 -11.28 26.62 30.89
N PRO A 105 -10.94 27.02 29.64
CA PRO A 105 -11.42 28.26 29.10
C PRO A 105 -12.95 28.23 29.02
N ARG A 106 -13.54 29.30 29.55
CA ARG A 106 -14.98 29.57 29.58
C ARG A 106 -15.61 29.34 28.20
N ALA A 107 -16.79 28.71 28.21
CA ALA A 107 -17.67 28.60 27.07
C ALA A 107 -17.96 29.99 26.48
N VAL A 108 -17.40 30.29 25.31
CA VAL A 108 -17.87 31.38 24.46
C VAL A 108 -19.19 30.96 23.83
N SER A 109 -20.22 31.75 24.14
CA SER A 109 -21.57 31.67 23.62
C SER A 109 -21.57 31.50 22.10
N ARG A 110 -22.32 30.50 21.63
CA ARG A 110 -22.60 30.27 20.22
C ARG A 110 -23.35 31.47 19.66
N GLN A 111 -22.66 32.31 18.89
CA GLN A 111 -23.30 33.29 18.03
C GLN A 111 -23.99 32.53 16.88
N PRO A 112 -25.30 32.74 16.64
CA PRO A 112 -25.96 32.15 15.48
C PRO A 112 -25.36 32.77 14.21
N ASN A 113 -24.65 31.95 13.44
CA ASN A 113 -24.18 32.35 12.11
C ASN A 113 -25.41 32.68 11.25
N PRO A 114 -25.45 33.84 10.57
CA PRO A 114 -26.48 34.13 9.59
C PRO A 114 -26.44 33.08 8.48
N VAL A 115 -27.62 32.56 8.13
CA VAL A 115 -27.84 31.64 7.02
C VAL A 115 -27.30 32.30 5.74
N PRO A 116 -26.32 31.71 5.03
CA PRO A 116 -25.89 32.28 3.77
C PRO A 116 -27.06 32.26 2.79
N ALA A 117 -27.32 33.42 2.20
CA ALA A 117 -28.31 33.61 1.15
C ALA A 117 -28.13 32.54 0.08
N ARG A 118 -29.23 31.86 -0.23
CA ARG A 118 -29.36 30.87 -1.29
C ARG A 118 -28.81 31.47 -2.59
N PRO A 119 -27.79 30.89 -3.24
CA PRO A 119 -27.34 31.40 -4.53
C PRO A 119 -28.48 31.24 -5.56
N PRO A 120 -28.56 32.14 -6.57
CA PRO A 120 -29.54 32.00 -7.64
C PRO A 120 -29.33 30.66 -8.36
N ALA A 121 -30.42 30.01 -8.72
CA ALA A 121 -30.40 28.83 -9.57
C ALA A 121 -29.79 29.20 -10.92
N ILE A 122 -28.53 28.82 -11.13
CA ILE A 122 -27.84 28.95 -12.40
C ILE A 122 -28.39 27.83 -13.30
N ALA A 123 -29.01 28.21 -14.41
CA ALA A 123 -29.43 27.33 -15.49
C ALA A 123 -28.25 26.47 -15.99
N PRO A 124 -28.49 25.30 -16.60
CA PRO A 124 -27.44 24.40 -17.07
C PRO A 124 -26.79 24.96 -18.35
N ASP A 125 -25.95 25.97 -18.20
CA ASP A 125 -25.08 26.46 -19.27
C ASP A 125 -23.76 25.68 -19.21
N GLY A 126 -23.46 25.00 -20.32
CA GLY A 126 -22.38 24.03 -20.43
C GLY A 126 -21.01 24.63 -20.17
N GLY A 127 -20.25 23.96 -19.31
CA GLY A 127 -18.84 24.29 -19.08
C GLY A 127 -18.49 24.49 -17.61
N ALA A 128 -18.87 23.55 -16.74
CA ALA A 128 -18.12 23.39 -15.50
C ALA A 128 -16.63 23.24 -15.88
N PRO A 129 -15.69 23.95 -15.23
CA PRO A 129 -14.28 23.66 -15.42
C PRO A 129 -14.15 22.17 -15.16
N VAL A 130 -13.63 21.44 -16.14
CA VAL A 130 -13.30 20.03 -16.00
C VAL A 130 -12.35 20.00 -14.81
N ARG A 131 -12.88 19.78 -13.59
CA ARG A 131 -12.09 19.48 -12.41
C ARG A 131 -11.25 18.33 -12.90
N ALA A 132 -9.94 18.59 -13.08
CA ALA A 132 -8.99 17.60 -13.54
C ALA A 132 -9.34 16.31 -12.80
N ALA A 133 -9.89 15.35 -13.54
CA ALA A 133 -10.47 14.17 -12.92
C ALA A 133 -9.32 13.52 -12.17
N LYS A 134 -9.32 13.65 -10.84
CA LYS A 134 -8.24 13.12 -10.01
C LYS A 134 -8.15 11.66 -10.38
N ILE A 135 -7.04 11.30 -11.02
CA ILE A 135 -6.94 10.00 -11.66
C ILE A 135 -7.06 8.97 -10.55
N ALA A 136 -8.02 8.06 -10.70
CA ALA A 136 -8.32 7.08 -9.68
C ALA A 136 -7.08 6.26 -9.35
N VAL A 137 -6.89 5.96 -8.07
CA VAL A 137 -5.81 5.07 -7.64
C VAL A 137 -6.17 3.65 -8.09
N THR A 138 -5.23 2.98 -8.75
CA THR A 138 -5.40 1.59 -9.17
C THR A 138 -4.87 0.62 -8.11
N THR A 139 -5.32 -0.63 -8.14
CA THR A 139 -4.79 -1.68 -7.26
C THR A 139 -3.29 -1.89 -7.48
N ALA A 140 -2.79 -1.72 -8.71
CA ALA A 140 -1.37 -1.82 -9.02
C ALA A 140 -0.54 -0.75 -8.28
N ASP A 141 -1.01 0.51 -8.29
CA ASP A 141 -0.37 1.61 -7.56
C ASP A 141 -0.28 1.29 -6.06
N MET A 142 -1.37 0.80 -5.47
CA MET A 142 -1.41 0.43 -4.04
C MET A 142 -0.54 -0.78 -3.72
N LEU A 143 -0.46 -1.75 -4.63
CA LEU A 143 0.35 -2.95 -4.45
C LEU A 143 1.83 -2.61 -4.47
N GLU A 144 2.25 -1.69 -5.34
CA GLU A 144 3.64 -1.23 -5.40
C GLU A 144 4.05 -0.53 -4.09
N VAL A 145 3.18 0.33 -3.56
CA VAL A 145 3.39 0.95 -2.23
C VAL A 145 3.49 -0.14 -1.15
N TRP A 146 2.60 -1.14 -1.17
CA TRP A 146 2.61 -2.24 -0.22
C TRP A 146 3.91 -3.06 -0.28
N VAL A 147 4.32 -3.52 -1.47
CA VAL A 147 5.55 -4.30 -1.68
C VAL A 147 6.77 -3.51 -1.22
N PHE A 148 6.83 -2.21 -1.52
CA PHE A 148 7.94 -1.37 -1.08
C PHE A 148 8.05 -1.30 0.44
N ILE A 149 6.92 -1.02 1.12
CA ILE A 149 6.88 -0.91 2.57
C ILE A 149 7.23 -2.26 3.22
N GLU A 150 6.67 -3.36 2.72
CA GLU A 150 6.90 -4.70 3.24
C GLU A 150 8.37 -5.12 3.10
N HIS A 151 8.97 -4.92 1.92
CA HIS A 151 10.38 -5.24 1.69
C HIS A 151 11.30 -4.35 2.53
N ARG A 152 11.01 -3.04 2.62
CA ARG A 152 11.84 -2.11 3.38
C ARG A 152 11.73 -2.36 4.88
N SER A 153 10.53 -2.61 5.39
CA SER A 153 10.29 -2.96 6.78
C SER A 153 10.90 -4.31 7.14
N GLY A 154 10.78 -5.31 6.26
CA GLY A 154 11.41 -6.62 6.47
C GLY A 154 12.93 -6.54 6.51
N ALA A 155 13.55 -5.71 5.68
CA ALA A 155 15.01 -5.57 5.62
C ALA A 155 15.60 -4.70 6.76
N SER A 156 14.90 -3.64 7.17
CA SER A 156 15.40 -2.69 8.18
C SER A 156 14.89 -2.94 9.60
N GLY A 157 13.82 -3.73 9.75
CA GLY A 157 13.10 -3.90 11.01
C GLY A 157 12.30 -2.66 11.43
N THR A 158 12.33 -1.57 10.65
CA THR A 158 11.63 -0.31 10.96
C THR A 158 10.68 0.08 9.83
N MET A 159 9.57 0.73 10.19
CA MET A 159 8.63 1.23 9.19
C MET A 159 9.20 2.45 8.46
N PRO A 160 9.18 2.49 7.12
CA PRO A 160 9.68 3.64 6.37
C PRO A 160 8.78 4.86 6.58
N THR A 161 9.40 6.04 6.63
CA THR A 161 8.69 7.31 6.73
C THR A 161 7.99 7.65 5.41
N GLN A 162 6.99 8.53 5.45
CA GLN A 162 6.26 8.98 4.25
C GLN A 162 7.21 9.57 3.18
N SER A 163 8.23 10.32 3.62
CA SER A 163 9.23 10.91 2.72
C SER A 163 10.08 9.84 2.04
N GLU A 164 10.49 8.81 2.77
CA GLU A 164 11.28 7.70 2.20
C GLU A 164 10.47 6.90 1.18
N ILE A 165 9.20 6.62 1.49
CA ILE A 165 8.28 5.95 0.56
C ILE A 165 8.14 6.78 -0.71
N HIS A 166 7.84 8.07 -0.60
CA HIS A 166 7.71 8.95 -1.77
C HIS A 166 9.01 9.05 -2.60
N GLN A 167 10.16 9.20 -1.95
CA GLN A 167 11.45 9.22 -2.65
C GLN A 167 11.74 7.91 -3.38
N ALA A 168 11.43 6.77 -2.75
CA ALA A 168 11.64 5.47 -3.37
C ALA A 168 10.72 5.24 -4.57
N LEU A 169 9.44 5.61 -4.47
CA LEU A 169 8.51 5.55 -5.59
C LEU A 169 8.95 6.46 -6.74
N THR A 170 9.42 7.67 -6.42
CA THR A 170 9.97 8.60 -7.43
C THR A 170 11.21 8.01 -8.11
N LYS A 171 12.13 7.43 -7.33
CA LYS A 171 13.33 6.79 -7.86
C LYS A 171 13.01 5.58 -8.74
N GLY A 172 11.97 4.83 -8.38
CA GLY A 172 11.45 3.70 -9.17
C GLY A 172 10.65 4.10 -10.40
N SER A 173 10.40 5.40 -10.62
CA SER A 173 9.48 5.90 -11.66
C SER A 173 8.08 5.28 -11.56
N SER A 174 7.62 5.04 -10.34
CA SER A 174 6.30 4.48 -10.06
C SER A 174 5.19 5.50 -10.34
N PRO A 175 4.08 5.13 -11.01
CA PRO A 175 2.90 5.98 -11.12
C PRO A 175 2.27 6.32 -9.76
N ALA A 176 2.53 5.53 -8.71
CA ALA A 176 2.07 5.82 -7.36
C ALA A 176 2.73 7.10 -6.78
N ALA A 177 3.93 7.48 -7.23
CA ALA A 177 4.59 8.71 -6.80
C ALA A 177 3.75 9.95 -7.13
N ASP A 178 3.20 10.01 -8.35
CA ASP A 178 2.31 11.09 -8.77
C ASP A 178 1.00 11.07 -7.95
N ARG A 179 0.47 9.88 -7.62
CA ARG A 179 -0.74 9.77 -6.79
C ARG A 179 -0.54 10.29 -5.37
N VAL A 180 0.64 10.05 -4.79
CA VAL A 180 1.02 10.59 -3.48
C VAL A 180 1.16 12.11 -3.58
N LYS A 181 1.85 12.62 -4.60
CA LYS A 181 2.06 14.05 -4.83
C LYS A 181 0.75 14.81 -5.08
N ASP A 182 -0.17 14.23 -5.84
CA ASP A 182 -1.50 14.79 -6.14
C ASP A 182 -2.47 14.70 -4.94
N GLY A 183 -2.07 13.99 -3.88
CA GLY A 183 -2.87 13.72 -2.70
C GLY A 183 -4.08 12.83 -2.98
N THR A 184 -4.03 12.01 -4.03
CA THR A 184 -5.06 10.99 -4.31
C THR A 184 -4.78 9.70 -3.54
N LEU A 185 -3.51 9.42 -3.25
CA LEU A 185 -3.06 8.36 -2.36
C LEU A 185 -2.46 9.01 -1.09
N ALA A 186 -3.02 8.72 0.06
CA ALA A 186 -2.56 9.24 1.34
C ALA A 186 -1.71 8.19 2.07
N LEU A 187 -0.47 8.54 2.38
CA LEU A 187 0.40 7.75 3.27
C LEU A 187 0.06 8.10 4.72
N THR A 188 -0.14 7.11 5.58
CA THR A 188 -0.44 7.34 7.00
C THR A 188 0.81 7.64 7.81
N GLY A 189 1.97 7.13 7.38
CA GLY A 189 3.20 7.15 8.18
C GLY A 189 3.10 6.28 9.44
N ALA A 190 2.29 5.22 9.39
CA ALA A 190 2.15 4.31 10.52
C ALA A 190 3.51 3.67 10.88
N THR A 191 3.82 3.66 12.17
CA THR A 191 5.03 3.05 12.73
C THR A 191 4.85 1.58 13.10
N VAL A 192 3.60 1.10 13.08
CA VAL A 192 3.19 -0.24 13.47
C VAL A 192 2.81 -1.03 12.22
N ARG A 193 3.25 -2.29 12.13
CA ARG A 193 3.08 -3.12 10.93
C ARG A 193 1.61 -3.48 10.70
N GLU A 194 0.83 -3.66 11.76
CA GLU A 194 -0.58 -4.03 11.74
C GLU A 194 -1.52 -2.87 11.33
N SER A 195 -0.98 -1.66 11.16
CA SER A 195 -1.77 -0.48 10.82
C SER A 195 -2.05 -0.35 9.32
N VAL A 196 -2.94 0.57 8.97
CA VAL A 196 -3.09 1.03 7.59
C VAL A 196 -1.86 1.84 7.21
N TRP A 197 -1.17 1.47 6.13
CA TRP A 197 0.05 2.14 5.67
C TRP A 197 -0.24 3.22 4.63
N ALA A 198 -1.17 2.93 3.74
CA ALA A 198 -1.64 3.86 2.75
C ALA A 198 -3.13 3.62 2.45
N TYR A 199 -3.84 4.66 2.04
CA TYR A 199 -5.23 4.56 1.61
C TYR A 199 -5.52 5.57 0.52
N GLU A 200 -6.49 5.27 -0.34
CA GLU A 200 -6.97 6.23 -1.31
C GLU A 200 -7.72 7.37 -0.60
N THR A 201 -7.47 8.64 -0.94
CA THR A 201 -8.07 9.78 -0.23
C THR A 201 -9.61 9.76 -0.25
N ARG A 202 -10.22 9.26 -1.34
CA ARG A 202 -11.69 9.07 -1.43
C ARG A 202 -12.20 7.94 -0.52
N ALA A 203 -11.34 7.02 -0.09
CA ALA A 203 -11.73 5.92 0.79
C ALA A 203 -12.20 6.40 2.16
N ARG A 204 -11.84 7.62 2.59
CA ARG A 204 -12.35 8.21 3.83
C ARG A 204 -13.84 8.58 3.78
N THR A 205 -14.37 8.85 2.58
CA THR A 205 -15.77 9.23 2.37
C THR A 205 -16.59 8.06 1.88
N ASP A 206 -16.10 7.36 0.86
CA ASP A 206 -16.90 6.39 0.10
C ASP A 206 -16.43 4.94 0.25
N GLY A 207 -15.32 4.72 0.98
CA GLY A 207 -14.58 3.46 0.93
C GLY A 207 -13.72 3.35 -0.32
N GLY A 208 -12.80 2.39 -0.33
CA GLY A 208 -11.84 2.25 -1.41
C GLY A 208 -10.64 1.41 -1.04
N LEU A 209 -9.57 1.55 -1.84
CA LEU A 209 -8.37 0.75 -1.71
C LEU A 209 -7.51 1.22 -0.54
N VAL A 210 -7.03 0.24 0.22
CA VAL A 210 -6.20 0.43 1.41
C VAL A 210 -5.07 -0.60 1.39
N ALA A 211 -3.85 -0.15 1.65
CA ALA A 211 -2.69 -1.02 1.85
C ALA A 211 -2.46 -1.20 3.36
N SER A 212 -2.46 -2.45 3.79
CA SER A 212 -2.24 -2.88 5.17
C SER A 212 -1.29 -4.09 5.21
N GLN A 213 -1.00 -4.63 6.38
CA GLN A 213 -0.24 -5.89 6.52
C GLN A 213 -0.80 -7.05 5.68
N LYS A 214 -2.10 -7.07 5.43
CA LYS A 214 -2.77 -8.15 4.67
C LYS A 214 -2.64 -7.99 3.15
N GLY A 215 -1.97 -6.95 2.68
CA GLY A 215 -1.92 -6.59 1.26
C GLY A 215 -2.82 -5.40 0.95
N VAL A 216 -3.28 -5.36 -0.29
CA VAL A 216 -4.22 -4.34 -0.76
C VAL A 216 -5.64 -4.89 -0.62
N GLU A 217 -6.43 -4.27 0.24
CA GLU A 217 -7.83 -4.63 0.49
C GLU A 217 -8.75 -3.44 0.21
N THR A 218 -10.02 -3.72 -0.09
CA THR A 218 -11.04 -2.67 -0.20
C THR A 218 -11.77 -2.58 1.14
N LEU A 219 -11.75 -1.41 1.77
CA LEU A 219 -12.44 -1.15 3.03
C LEU A 219 -13.57 -0.14 2.83
N SER A 220 -14.64 -0.29 3.61
CA SER A 220 -15.65 0.76 3.73
C SER A 220 -15.09 1.98 4.47
N ALA A 221 -15.70 3.14 4.26
CA ALA A 221 -15.30 4.36 4.96
C ALA A 221 -15.41 4.23 6.49
N ALA A 222 -16.37 3.44 6.99
CA ALA A 222 -16.54 3.18 8.42
C ALA A 222 -15.39 2.34 8.98
N GLU A 223 -15.03 1.24 8.30
CA GLU A 223 -13.91 0.38 8.73
C GLU A 223 -12.57 1.11 8.69
N LEU A 224 -12.34 1.92 7.65
CA LEU A 224 -11.13 2.72 7.53
C LEU A 224 -11.01 3.71 8.70
N LYS A 225 -12.09 4.39 9.10
CA LYS A 225 -12.10 5.29 10.26
C LYS A 225 -11.76 4.54 11.55
N THR A 226 -12.40 3.39 11.76
CA THR A 226 -12.12 2.52 12.92
C THR A 226 -10.64 2.11 12.97
N ARG A 227 -10.06 1.68 11.86
CA ARG A 227 -8.64 1.28 11.81
C ARG A 227 -7.66 2.45 11.94
N LEU A 228 -8.05 3.65 11.50
CA LEU A 228 -7.26 4.86 11.69
C LEU A 228 -7.40 5.46 13.09
N GLY A 229 -8.32 4.94 13.93
CA GLY A 229 -8.59 5.45 15.27
C GLY A 229 -9.17 6.87 15.29
N LYS A 230 -9.97 7.23 14.28
CA LYS A 230 -10.53 8.59 14.10
C LYS A 230 -12.04 8.60 14.00
#